data_AF-A0A1Q8DRB1-F1
#
_entry.id   AF-A0A1Q8DRB1-F1
#
_cell.length_a   1.000
_cell.length_b   1.000
_cell.length_c   1.000
_cell.angle_alpha   90.00
_cell.angle_beta   90.00
_cell.angle_gamma   90.00
#
_symmetry.space_group_name_H-M   'P 1'
#
loop_
_entity.id
_entity.type
_entity.pdbx_description
1 polymer ?
#
loop_
_entity_poly.entity_id
_entity_poly.type
_entity_poly.pdbx_seq_one_letter_code
_entity_poly.pdbx_strand_id
1 'polypeptide(L)' 'MILEETDKLYLYDSYEDAYLIDKESSDILFTDSFYGGPSCALIDPNNKYAIVAGKHLTLWDCYEGNNKLTKFETEQFAG' A
#
# COMPACT_ATOMS: atom_id res chain seq x y z
N MET A 1 0.25 -9.37 8.46
CA MET A 1 1.71 -9.60 8.40
C MET A 1 2.36 -8.34 7.88
N ILE A 2 3.58 -8.00 8.31
CA ILE A 2 4.31 -6.87 7.69
C ILE A 2 4.70 -7.30 6.29
N LEU A 3 4.28 -6.52 5.28
CA LEU A 3 4.60 -6.75 3.87
C LEU A 3 5.91 -6.05 3.50
N GLU A 4 6.09 -4.81 3.96
CA GLU A 4 7.29 -4.02 3.76
C GLU A 4 7.39 -2.90 4.79
N GLU A 5 8.60 -2.44 5.13
CA GLU A 5 8.79 -1.34 6.06
C GLU A 5 10.03 -0.49 5.78
N THR A 6 9.96 0.78 6.20
CA THR A 6 11.08 1.71 6.27
C THR A 6 11.23 2.23 7.70
N ASP A 7 12.07 3.23 7.91
CA ASP A 7 12.17 3.96 9.19
C ASP A 7 10.89 4.73 9.54
N LYS A 8 10.12 5.19 8.53
CA LYS A 8 8.93 6.04 8.72
C LYS A 8 7.61 5.33 8.48
N LEU A 9 7.56 4.41 7.52
CA LEU A 9 6.33 3.79 7.06
C LEU A 9 6.38 2.28 7.28
N TYR A 10 5.22 1.67 7.46
CA TYR A 10 5.08 0.24 7.24
C TYR A 10 3.79 -0.09 6.50
N LEU A 11 3.92 -1.07 5.62
CA LEU A 11 2.81 -1.77 4.98
C LEU A 11 2.58 -3.06 5.71
N TYR A 12 1.34 -3.32 6.08
CA TYR A 12 0.95 -4.61 6.61
C TYR A 12 -0.40 -5.05 6.03
N ASP A 13 -0.58 -6.36 5.94
CA ASP A 13 -1.86 -6.97 5.63
C ASP A 13 -2.56 -7.50 6.89
N SER A 14 -3.89 -7.51 6.84
CA SER A 14 -4.75 -8.23 7.76
C SER A 14 -5.86 -8.89 6.95
N TYR A 15 -5.76 -10.20 6.78
CA TYR A 15 -6.63 -10.98 5.89
C TYR A 15 -6.55 -10.48 4.44
N GLU A 16 -7.60 -9.81 3.96
CA GLU A 16 -7.67 -9.29 2.60
C GLU A 16 -7.40 -7.78 2.53
N ASP A 17 -7.17 -7.11 3.66
CA ASP A 17 -6.94 -5.67 3.70
C ASP A 17 -5.45 -5.35 3.84
N ALA A 18 -4.97 -4.38 3.05
CA ALA A 18 -3.65 -3.79 3.19
C ALA A 18 -3.77 -2.38 3.77
N TYR A 19 -2.80 -2.01 4.59
CA TYR A 19 -2.73 -0.71 5.25
C TYR A 19 -1.31 -0.15 5.16
N LEU A 20 -1.21 1.13 4.81
CA LEU A 20 0.02 1.91 4.97
C LEU A 20 -0.14 2.81 6.19
N ILE A 21 0.80 2.72 7.11
CA ILE A 21 0.77 3.48 8.36
C ILE A 21 2.05 4.29 8.51
N ASP A 22 1.89 5.53 8.96
CA ASP A 22 2.99 6.36 9.47
C ASP A 22 3.37 5.92 10.89
N LYS A 23 4.63 5.56 11.11
CA LYS A 23 5.13 5.02 12.39
C LYS A 23 5.18 6.09 13.50
N GLU A 24 5.34 7.36 13.15
CA GLU A 24 5.47 8.45 14.11
C GLU A 24 4.10 8.89 14.63
N SER A 25 3.15 9.17 13.73
CA SER A 25 1.82 9.63 14.10
C SER A 25 0.82 8.49 14.36
N SER A 26 1.14 7.26 13.91
CA SER A 26 0.20 6.13 13.85
C SER A 26 -1.00 6.36 12.92
N ASP A 27 -0.91 7.34 12.02
CA ASP A 27 -1.98 7.61 11.05
C ASP A 27 -2.00 6.55 9.95
N ILE A 28 -3.22 6.17 9.55
CA ILE A 28 -3.43 5.33 8.37
C ILE A 28 -3.40 6.23 7.14
N LEU A 29 -2.35 6.09 6.33
CA LEU A 29 -2.14 6.87 5.10
C LEU A 29 -2.96 6.34 3.93
N PHE A 30 -3.14 5.02 3.84
CA PHE A 30 -4.17 4.41 3.01
C PHE A 30 -4.62 3.05 3.54
N THR A 31 -5.81 2.63 3.12
CA THR A 31 -6.33 1.27 3.26
C THR A 31 -6.95 0.82 1.94
N ASP A 32 -6.75 -0.45 1.58
CA ASP A 32 -7.37 -1.05 0.41
C ASP A 32 -7.54 -2.57 0.55
N SER A 33 -8.60 -3.11 -0.05
CA SER A 33 -8.96 -4.53 0.02
C SER A 33 -8.52 -5.26 -1.24
N PHE A 34 -7.73 -6.32 -1.08
CA PHE A 34 -7.24 -7.23 -2.10
C PHE A 34 -7.86 -8.62 -1.91
N TYR A 35 -8.80 -9.00 -2.78
CA TYR A 35 -9.44 -10.31 -2.73
C TYR A 35 -8.42 -11.44 -2.91
N GLY A 36 -8.33 -12.37 -1.95
CA GLY A 36 -7.26 -13.38 -1.88
C GLY A 36 -5.96 -12.89 -1.23
N GLY A 37 -5.94 -11.66 -0.73
CA GLY A 37 -4.80 -11.01 -0.10
C GLY A 37 -3.84 -10.31 -1.08
N PRO A 38 -3.02 -9.38 -0.58
CA PRO A 38 -1.94 -8.80 -1.36
C PRO A 38 -0.84 -9.84 -1.64
N SER A 39 -0.27 -9.80 -2.84
CA SER A 39 0.77 -10.73 -3.31
C SER A 39 2.19 -10.16 -3.22
N CYS A 40 2.35 -8.84 -3.32
CA CYS A 40 3.62 -8.17 -3.04
C CYS A 40 3.41 -6.69 -2.66
N ALA A 41 4.45 -6.10 -2.10
CA ALA A 41 4.47 -4.70 -1.68
C ALA A 41 5.86 -4.09 -1.91
N LEU A 42 5.91 -2.75 -2.00
CA LEU A 42 7.14 -1.97 -2.05
C LEU A 42 6.89 -0.60 -1.42
N ILE A 43 7.84 -0.10 -0.64
CA ILE A 43 7.88 1.29 -0.19
C ILE A 43 9.12 1.96 -0.77
N ASP A 44 8.97 3.15 -1.35
CA ASP A 44 10.10 3.98 -1.77
C ASP A 44 11.01 4.27 -0.57
N PRO A 45 12.35 4.10 -0.65
CA PRO A 45 13.24 4.38 0.48
C PRO A 45 13.20 5.83 0.99
N ASN A 46 12.71 6.78 0.19
CA ASN A 46 12.53 8.17 0.61
C ASN A 46 11.09 8.45 1.09
N ASN A 47 10.26 7.42 1.22
CA ASN A 47 8.88 7.47 1.70
C ASN A 47 7.96 8.35 0.83
N LYS A 48 8.23 8.44 -0.48
CA LYS A 48 7.44 9.27 -1.42
C LYS A 48 6.26 8.53 -2.05
N TYR A 49 6.36 7.22 -2.17
CA TYR A 49 5.29 6.38 -2.70
C TYR A 49 5.38 4.96 -2.13
N ALA A 50 4.28 4.23 -2.24
CA ALA A 50 4.14 2.85 -1.84
C ALA A 50 3.24 2.12 -2.83
N ILE A 51 3.56 0.87 -3.13
CA ILE A 51 2.82 0.02 -4.06
C ILE A 51 2.40 -1.24 -3.31
N VAL A 52 1.14 -1.65 -3.50
CA VAL A 52 0.66 -2.97 -3.12
C VAL A 52 0.04 -3.62 -4.35
N ALA A 53 0.39 -4.87 -4.59
CA ALA A 53 -0.13 -5.67 -5.69
C ALA A 53 -0.91 -6.87 -5.16
N GLY A 54 -1.85 -7.33 -5.97
CA GLY A 54 -2.66 -8.54 -5.78
C GLY A 54 -3.51 -8.75 -7.02
N LYS A 55 -4.83 -8.88 -6.86
CA LYS A 55 -5.81 -8.83 -7.97
C LYS A 55 -6.00 -7.44 -8.59
N HIS A 56 -5.29 -6.45 -8.09
CA HIS A 56 -5.11 -5.14 -8.70
C HIS A 56 -3.80 -4.54 -8.19
N LEU A 57 -3.43 -3.37 -8.71
CA LEU A 57 -2.31 -2.59 -8.19
C LEU A 57 -2.86 -1.32 -7.54
N THR A 58 -2.37 -1.02 -6.35
CA THR A 58 -2.65 0.23 -5.66
C THR A 58 -1.35 0.97 -5.46
N LEU A 59 -1.29 2.20 -5.98
CA LEU A 59 -0.22 3.16 -5.78
C LEU A 59 -0.72 4.22 -4.80
N TRP A 60 -0.02 4.35 -3.68
CA TRP A 60 -0.08 5.53 -2.84
C TRP A 60 1.11 6.44 -3.18
N ASP A 61 0.87 7.72 -3.38
CA ASP A 61 1.91 8.74 -3.56
C ASP A 61 1.63 9.95 -2.68
N CYS A 62 2.68 10.52 -2.09
CA CYS A 62 2.61 11.75 -1.32
C CYS A 62 3.45 12.82 -1.99
N TYR A 63 2.77 13.76 -2.64
CA TYR A 63 3.39 14.91 -3.30
C TYR A 63 2.97 16.20 -2.61
N GLU A 64 3.95 16.98 -2.13
CA GLU A 64 3.72 18.25 -1.42
C GLU A 64 2.75 18.13 -0.22
N GLY A 65 2.79 16.99 0.49
CA GLY A 65 1.92 16.72 1.64
C GLY A 65 0.50 16.27 1.28
N ASN A 66 0.20 16.11 -0.01
CA ASN A 66 -1.08 15.58 -0.46
C ASN A 66 -0.95 14.07 -0.70
N ASN A 67 -1.66 13.29 0.11
CA ASN A 67 -1.80 11.86 -0.09
C ASN A 67 -2.77 11.59 -1.24
N LYS A 68 -2.32 10.81 -2.23
CA LYS A 68 -3.14 10.35 -3.34
C LYS A 68 -3.09 8.84 -3.43
N LEU A 69 -4.25 8.26 -3.73
CA LEU A 69 -4.39 6.83 -4.01
C LEU A 69 -4.85 6.65 -5.45
N THR A 70 -4.11 5.85 -6.20
CA THR A 70 -4.44 5.47 -7.58
C THR A 70 -4.52 3.95 -7.68
N LYS A 71 -5.66 3.44 -8.14
CA LYS A 71 -5.87 2.00 -8.37
C LYS A 71 -5.81 1.68 -9.84
N PHE A 72 -5.13 0.60 -10.18
CA PHE A 72 -5.04 0.05 -11.54
C PHE A 72 -5.61 -1.36 -11.54
N GLU A 73 -6.73 -1.51 -12.24
CA GLU A 73 -7.44 -2.78 -12.41
C GLU A 73 -7.34 -3.21 -13.87
N THR A 74 -7.05 -4.50 -14.10
CA THR A 74 -7.01 -5.08 -15.45
C THR A 74 -7.55 -6.51 -15.40
N GLU A 75 -8.09 -7.01 -16.51
CA GLU A 75 -8.52 -8.42 -16.62
C GLU A 75 -7.36 -9.40 -16.35
N GLN A 76 -6.12 -8.97 -16.56
CA GLN A 76 -4.91 -9.79 -16.32
C GLN A 76 -4.68 -10.04 -14.82
N PHE A 77 -5.27 -9.23 -13.94
CA PHE A 77 -5.19 -9.43 -12.49
C PHE A 77 -6.39 -10.22 -11.93
N ALA A 78 -7.46 -10.43 -12.72
CA ALA A 78 -8.69 -11.09 -12.29
C ALA A 78 -8.63 -12.62 -12.23
N GLY A 79 -7.43 -13.20 -12.22
CA GLY A 79 -7.16 -14.65 -12.24
C GLY A 79 -7.93 -15.44 -11.18
#